data_AF-A0A7C4NNI9-F1
#
_entry.id   AF-A0A7C4NNI9-F1
#
_cell.length_a   1.000
_cell.length_b   1.000
_cell.length_c   1.000
_cell.angle_alpha   90.00
_cell.angle_beta   90.00
_cell.angle_gamma   90.00
#
_symmetry.space_group_name_H-M   'P 1'
#
loop_
_entity.id
_entity.type
_entity.pdbx_description
1 polymer ?
#
loop_
_entity_poly.entity_id
_entity_poly.type
_entity_poly.pdbx_seq_one_letter_code
_entity_poly.pdbx_strand_id
1 'polypeptide(L)'
;MSNVLVKIGILKPYLYKDNVIEALIYRFEDLKWSRETLKYGLSIESIYTEAHNTLMKKIQEIDLGEGYLLVEIEGIGLKAFRLEGGVKEVFKILYPIPQPLNKIIIYRRNENGYSKVHEVVFTSEYWVYDGYINVKDIEWDLLVIESNLYRKVISRREYEEFTPPIKLVEKKKRRRRIKKSSGRKNKKKRRRSGRRT
;
A
#
# COMPACT_ATOMS: atom_id res chain seq x y z
N MET A 1 7.86 3.53 35.32
CA MET A 1 6.85 3.78 34.26
C MET A 1 7.30 4.98 33.47
N SER A 2 7.21 4.89 32.15
CA SER A 2 7.72 5.93 31.26
C SER A 2 6.71 6.22 30.16
N ASN A 3 6.60 7.49 29.76
CA ASN A 3 5.71 7.89 28.68
C ASN A 3 6.39 7.72 27.32
N VAL A 4 5.62 7.24 26.36
CA VAL A 4 6.01 7.12 24.95
C VAL A 4 4.98 7.81 24.06
N LEU A 5 5.42 8.22 22.88
CA LEU A 5 4.57 8.66 21.79
C LEU A 5 4.28 7.47 20.90
N VAL A 6 3.01 7.23 20.62
CA VAL A 6 2.54 6.21 19.70
C VAL A 6 1.92 6.90 18.50
N LYS A 7 2.36 6.52 17.31
CA LYS A 7 1.83 6.98 16.05
C LYS A 7 1.30 5.78 15.29
N ILE A 8 0.03 5.83 14.96
CA ILE A 8 -0.66 4.80 14.19
C ILE A 8 -1.06 5.42 12.86
N GLY A 9 -0.65 4.80 11.77
CA GLY A 9 -0.90 5.27 10.42
C GLY A 9 -1.42 4.16 9.51
N ILE A 10 -2.43 4.45 8.70
CA ILE A 10 -2.85 3.56 7.61
C ILE A 10 -2.25 4.09 6.32
N LEU A 11 -1.40 3.27 5.70
CA LEU A 11 -0.75 3.51 4.42
C LEU A 11 -1.54 2.79 3.31
N LYS A 12 -2.24 3.53 2.47
CA LYS A 12 -2.96 2.97 1.33
C LYS A 12 -2.17 3.10 0.03
N PRO A 13 -2.26 2.09 -0.85
CA PRO A 13 -1.66 2.18 -2.18
C PRO A 13 -2.32 3.30 -2.98
N TYR A 14 -1.50 4.07 -3.66
CA TYR A 14 -1.87 5.18 -4.52
C TYR A 14 -1.07 5.07 -5.81
N LEU A 15 -1.77 5.06 -6.94
CA LEU A 15 -1.14 5.03 -8.25
C LEU A 15 -0.84 6.46 -8.70
N TYR A 16 0.40 6.88 -8.51
CA TYR A 16 0.92 8.14 -9.03
C TYR A 16 1.17 8.00 -10.54
N LYS A 17 0.78 9.01 -11.30
CA LYS A 17 1.04 9.10 -12.73
C LYS A 17 1.41 10.52 -13.10
N ASP A 18 2.53 10.67 -13.78
CA ASP A 18 2.83 11.83 -14.61
C ASP A 18 3.01 11.36 -16.08
N ASN A 19 3.61 12.22 -16.91
CA ASN A 19 3.81 11.93 -18.34
C ASN A 19 4.89 10.86 -18.60
N VAL A 20 5.75 10.55 -17.63
CA VAL A 20 6.97 9.74 -17.81
C VAL A 20 7.02 8.57 -16.81
N ILE A 21 6.42 8.72 -15.63
CA ILE A 21 6.46 7.80 -14.51
C ILE A 21 5.03 7.43 -14.12
N GLU A 22 4.79 6.12 -14.02
CA GLU A 22 3.67 5.56 -13.29
C GLU A 22 4.23 4.75 -12.12
N ALA A 23 3.93 5.17 -10.90
CA ALA A 23 4.48 4.55 -9.70
C ALA A 23 3.37 4.18 -8.71
N LEU A 24 3.43 2.98 -8.15
CA LEU A 24 2.63 2.62 -6.98
C LEU A 24 3.36 3.06 -5.73
N ILE A 25 2.80 4.05 -5.04
CA ILE A 25 3.33 4.62 -3.80
C ILE A 25 2.27 4.53 -2.71
N TYR A 26 2.59 4.90 -1.48
CA TYR A 26 1.67 4.84 -0.35
C TYR A 26 1.36 6.24 0.17
N ARG A 27 0.14 6.46 0.65
CA ARG A 27 -0.27 7.70 1.33
C ARG A 27 -0.86 7.39 2.68
N PHE A 28 -0.68 8.30 3.64
CA PHE A 28 -1.44 8.23 4.89
C PHE A 28 -2.90 8.61 4.63
N GLU A 29 -3.80 7.67 4.89
CA GLU A 29 -5.24 7.93 4.90
C GLU A 29 -5.70 8.35 6.31
N ASP A 30 -5.24 7.62 7.32
CA ASP A 30 -5.49 7.90 8.72
C ASP A 30 -4.16 8.03 9.46
N LEU A 31 -3.96 9.14 10.17
CA LEU A 31 -2.82 9.35 11.05
C LEU A 31 -3.30 9.77 12.44
N LYS A 32 -2.99 8.97 13.45
CA LYS A 32 -3.35 9.24 14.85
C LYS A 32 -2.11 9.20 15.72
N TRP A 33 -1.92 10.26 16.48
CA TRP A 33 -0.91 10.33 17.53
C TRP A 33 -1.58 10.19 18.90
N SER A 34 -1.02 9.34 19.76
CA SER A 34 -1.41 9.19 21.15
C SER A 34 -0.18 9.20 22.06
N ARG A 35 -0.39 9.55 23.33
CA ARG A 35 0.59 9.37 24.40
C ARG A 35 0.17 8.18 25.23
N GLU A 36 1.10 7.26 25.45
CA GLU A 36 0.84 6.04 26.22
C GLU A 36 1.94 5.81 27.26
N THR A 37 1.59 5.12 28.34
CA THR A 37 2.53 4.79 29.41
C THR A 37 2.93 3.33 29.31
N LEU A 38 4.22 3.07 29.13
CA LEU A 38 4.77 1.72 29.13
C LEU A 38 4.85 1.16 30.55
N LYS A 39 4.28 -0.03 30.73
CA LYS A 39 4.27 -0.76 32.02
C LYS A 39 5.64 -1.29 32.42
N TYR A 40 6.46 -1.72 31.45
CA TYR A 40 7.71 -2.45 31.68
C TYR A 40 8.98 -1.59 31.61
N GLY A 41 8.86 -0.25 31.55
CA GLY A 41 9.99 0.67 31.42
C GLY A 41 10.41 0.93 29.97
N LEU A 42 11.52 1.66 29.77
CA LEU A 42 12.06 2.01 28.45
C LEU A 42 13.21 1.06 28.10
N SER A 43 12.87 -0.13 27.58
CA SER A 43 13.82 -1.00 26.88
C SER A 43 13.39 -1.18 25.43
N ILE A 44 14.33 -1.49 24.53
CA ILE A 44 14.01 -1.71 23.11
C ILE A 44 13.04 -2.88 22.94
N GLU A 45 13.18 -3.94 23.72
CA GLU A 45 12.30 -5.12 23.71
C GLU A 45 10.89 -4.74 24.17
N SER A 46 10.78 -3.91 25.21
CA SER A 46 9.50 -3.44 25.75
C SER A 46 8.76 -2.58 24.72
N ILE A 47 9.47 -1.66 24.07
CA ILE A 47 8.91 -0.79 23.01
C ILE A 47 8.49 -1.64 21.80
N TYR A 48 9.31 -2.61 21.38
CA TYR A 48 8.97 -3.50 20.27
C TYR A 48 7.76 -4.40 20.56
N THR A 49 7.66 -4.89 21.79
CA THR A 49 6.53 -5.70 22.25
C THR A 49 5.25 -4.86 22.24
N GLU A 50 5.30 -3.64 22.76
CA GLU A 50 4.14 -2.74 22.75
C GLU A 50 3.73 -2.34 21.34
N ALA A 51 4.70 -2.06 20.45
CA ALA A 51 4.42 -1.76 19.05
C ALA A 51 3.71 -2.93 18.35
N HIS A 52 4.15 -4.16 18.63
CA HIS A 52 3.52 -5.36 18.09
C HIS A 52 2.10 -5.56 18.67
N ASN A 53 1.92 -5.46 19.97
CA ASN A 53 0.61 -5.61 20.61
C ASN A 53 -0.41 -4.58 20.11
N THR A 54 0.03 -3.32 19.99
CA THR A 54 -0.80 -2.22 19.47
C THR A 54 -1.21 -2.48 18.03
N LEU A 55 -0.27 -2.90 17.18
CA LEU A 55 -0.51 -3.26 15.79
C LEU A 55 -1.53 -4.40 15.68
N MET A 56 -1.32 -5.51 16.41
CA MET A 56 -2.21 -6.67 16.38
C MET A 56 -3.64 -6.31 16.82
N LYS A 57 -3.78 -5.49 17.86
CA LYS A 57 -5.09 -5.00 18.30
C LYS A 57 -5.79 -4.19 17.21
N LYS A 58 -5.05 -3.29 16.54
CA LYS A 58 -5.61 -2.43 15.50
C LYS A 58 -5.99 -3.19 14.23
N ILE A 59 -5.24 -4.21 13.86
CA ILE A 59 -5.57 -5.09 12.72
C ILE A 59 -6.91 -5.80 12.94
N GLN A 60 -7.22 -6.19 14.19
CA GLN A 60 -8.51 -6.81 14.51
C GLN A 60 -9.68 -5.81 14.43
N GLU A 61 -9.43 -4.53 14.65
CA GLU A 61 -10.42 -3.46 14.62
C GLU A 61 -10.70 -2.93 13.20
N ILE A 62 -9.76 -3.10 12.26
CA ILE A 62 -9.76 -2.42 10.96
C ILE A 62 -9.59 -3.45 9.83
N ASP A 63 -10.56 -3.53 8.92
CA ASP A 63 -10.37 -4.24 7.66
C ASP A 63 -9.50 -3.39 6.72
N LEU A 64 -8.21 -3.75 6.63
CA LEU A 64 -7.22 -3.04 5.82
C LEU A 64 -7.44 -3.23 4.32
N GLY A 65 -8.10 -4.30 3.85
CA GLY A 65 -8.26 -4.61 2.43
C GLY A 65 -6.93 -4.69 1.66
N GLU A 66 -6.47 -3.57 1.11
CA GLU A 66 -5.15 -3.38 0.50
C GLU A 66 -4.44 -2.19 1.18
N GLY A 67 -3.19 -2.39 1.59
CA GLY A 67 -2.37 -1.39 2.27
C GLY A 67 -1.69 -1.94 3.51
N TYR A 68 -1.05 -1.04 4.27
CA TYR A 68 -0.30 -1.38 5.46
C TYR A 68 -0.76 -0.56 6.65
N LEU A 69 -0.79 -1.19 7.82
CA LEU A 69 -0.88 -0.50 9.09
C LEU A 69 0.53 -0.32 9.65
N LEU A 70 0.92 0.93 9.85
CA LEU A 70 2.17 1.32 10.50
C LEU A 70 1.89 1.70 11.96
N VAL A 71 2.63 1.11 12.88
CA VAL A 71 2.73 1.56 14.26
C VAL A 71 4.17 1.96 14.53
N GLU A 72 4.35 3.19 14.97
CA GLU A 72 5.64 3.77 15.34
C GLU A 72 5.53 4.19 16.81
N ILE A 73 6.42 3.67 17.66
CA ILE A 73 6.51 4.03 19.07
C ILE A 73 7.86 4.70 19.31
N GLU A 74 7.81 5.90 19.89
CA GLU A 74 8.97 6.72 20.19
C GLU A 74 9.04 7.00 21.71
N GLY A 75 10.17 6.65 22.31
CA GLY A 75 10.53 6.95 23.69
C GLY A 75 11.82 7.76 23.75
N ILE A 76 12.31 8.03 24.97
CA ILE A 76 13.52 8.84 25.17
C ILE A 76 14.73 8.11 24.54
N GLY A 77 15.21 8.62 23.40
CA GLY A 77 16.37 8.07 22.68
C GLY A 77 16.14 6.71 22.01
N LEU A 78 14.91 6.18 22.02
CA LEU A 78 14.57 4.88 21.46
C LEU A 78 13.35 4.99 20.56
N LYS A 79 13.37 4.29 19.43
CA LYS A 79 12.28 4.27 18.46
C LYS A 79 12.12 2.87 17.88
N ALA A 80 10.89 2.41 17.81
CA ALA A 80 10.55 1.15 17.16
C ALA A 80 9.39 1.36 16.19
N PHE A 81 9.40 0.57 15.13
CA PHE A 81 8.30 0.51 14.17
C PHE A 81 7.89 -0.94 13.94
N ARG A 82 6.59 -1.12 13.73
CA ARG A 82 5.96 -2.36 13.28
C ARG A 82 5.03 -2.02 12.14
N LEU A 83 5.05 -2.86 11.12
CA LEU A 83 4.27 -2.70 9.92
C LEU A 83 3.68 -4.05 9.57
N GLU A 84 2.40 -4.08 9.26
CA GLU A 84 1.74 -5.30 8.79
C GLU A 84 0.60 -4.95 7.86
N GLY A 85 0.35 -5.86 6.92
CA GLY A 85 -0.56 -5.66 5.81
C GLY A 85 0.06 -6.17 4.53
N GLY A 86 -0.60 -5.85 3.43
CA GLY A 86 -0.18 -6.32 2.12
C GLY A 86 -1.07 -5.79 1.02
N VAL A 87 -0.55 -5.91 -0.19
CA VAL A 87 -1.27 -5.70 -1.43
C VAL A 87 -1.40 -7.04 -2.15
N LYS A 88 -2.30 -7.12 -3.13
CA LYS A 88 -2.56 -8.38 -3.85
C LYS A 88 -1.37 -8.91 -4.64
N GLU A 89 -0.46 -8.03 -5.00
CA GLU A 89 0.73 -8.33 -5.79
C GLU A 89 1.96 -8.10 -4.91
N VAL A 90 2.98 -8.94 -5.04
CA VAL A 90 4.23 -8.76 -4.31
C VAL A 90 5.13 -7.89 -5.17
N PHE A 91 5.44 -6.66 -4.73
CA PHE A 91 6.41 -5.82 -5.43
C PHE A 91 7.79 -5.91 -4.80
N LYS A 92 8.76 -5.28 -5.47
CA LYS A 92 10.13 -5.19 -4.97
C LYS A 92 10.16 -4.30 -3.73
N ILE A 93 10.82 -4.77 -2.68
CA ILE A 93 11.08 -3.94 -1.50
C ILE A 93 12.08 -2.84 -1.92
N LEU A 94 11.57 -1.60 -1.94
CA LEU A 94 12.36 -0.42 -2.23
C LEU A 94 13.13 0.01 -0.98
N TYR A 95 12.49 -0.01 0.19
CA TYR A 95 13.11 0.36 1.47
C TYR A 95 12.76 -0.65 2.57
N PRO A 96 13.66 -0.87 3.54
CA PRO A 96 13.41 -1.80 4.65
C PRO A 96 12.30 -1.33 5.59
N ILE A 97 11.95 -0.04 5.55
CA ILE A 97 10.96 0.63 6.40
C ILE A 97 10.23 1.63 5.50
N PRO A 98 8.92 1.86 5.66
CA PRO A 98 8.26 2.97 4.97
C PRO A 98 8.95 4.29 5.24
N GLN A 99 9.20 5.07 4.19
CA GLN A 99 9.83 6.40 4.27
C GLN A 99 9.09 7.43 3.42
N PRO A 100 9.09 8.71 3.81
CA PRO A 100 8.65 9.80 2.93
C PRO A 100 9.46 9.77 1.64
N LEU A 101 8.76 9.71 0.51
CA LEU A 101 9.37 9.81 -0.79
C LEU A 101 9.61 11.29 -1.10
N ASN A 102 10.85 11.65 -1.42
CA ASN A 102 11.21 13.02 -1.75
C ASN A 102 11.23 13.23 -3.26
N LYS A 103 11.91 12.33 -3.98
CA LYS A 103 12.00 12.42 -5.44
C LYS A 103 12.37 11.09 -6.09
N ILE A 104 12.00 10.98 -7.36
CA ILE A 104 12.48 9.96 -8.29
C ILE A 104 13.18 10.68 -9.43
N ILE A 105 14.43 10.30 -9.69
CA ILE A 105 15.25 10.88 -10.76
C ILE A 105 15.60 9.78 -11.74
N ILE A 106 15.43 10.07 -13.03
CA ILE A 106 15.76 9.17 -14.12
C ILE A 106 17.02 9.67 -14.80
N TYR A 107 17.98 8.76 -15.00
CA TYR A 107 19.22 9.05 -15.70
C TYR A 107 19.38 8.17 -16.94
N ARG A 108 20.01 8.74 -17.96
CA ARG A 108 20.46 8.05 -19.17
C ARG A 108 21.98 8.17 -19.30
N ARG A 109 22.63 7.11 -19.74
CA ARG A 109 24.05 7.05 -20.03
C ARG A 109 24.33 7.67 -21.39
N ASN A 110 25.27 8.58 -21.40
CA ASN A 110 25.80 9.27 -22.57
C ASN A 110 27.32 9.06 -22.62
N GLU A 111 27.99 9.63 -23.62
CA GLU A 111 29.46 9.54 -23.77
C GLU A 111 30.23 10.05 -22.54
N ASN A 112 29.68 11.06 -21.85
CA ASN A 112 30.30 11.70 -20.68
C ASN A 112 29.85 11.12 -19.32
N GLY A 113 29.12 9.99 -19.30
CA GLY A 113 28.59 9.39 -18.06
C GLY A 113 27.07 9.47 -17.99
N TYR A 114 26.50 9.73 -16.80
CA TYR A 114 25.04 9.76 -16.61
C TYR A 114 24.49 11.18 -16.60
N SER A 115 23.45 11.42 -17.39
CA SER A 115 22.72 12.70 -17.44
C SER A 115 21.28 12.52 -16.97
N LYS A 116 20.77 13.50 -16.22
CA LYS A 116 19.39 13.51 -15.73
C LYS A 116 18.45 13.79 -16.90
N VAL A 117 17.50 12.88 -17.15
CA VAL A 117 16.51 13.02 -18.22
C VAL A 117 15.12 13.35 -17.71
N HIS A 118 14.79 12.98 -16.47
CA HIS A 118 13.53 13.32 -15.82
C HIS A 118 13.67 13.39 -14.30
N GLU A 119 12.83 14.18 -13.64
CA GLU A 119 12.77 14.27 -12.19
C GLU A 119 11.34 14.55 -11.73
N VAL A 120 10.89 13.77 -10.75
CA VAL A 120 9.63 13.98 -10.06
C VAL A 120 9.94 14.27 -8.61
N VAL A 121 9.39 15.37 -8.10
CA VAL A 121 9.48 15.75 -6.70
C VAL A 121 8.13 15.51 -6.03
N PHE A 122 8.15 14.86 -4.88
CA PHE A 122 6.96 14.46 -4.13
C PHE A 122 6.81 15.32 -2.87
N THR A 123 5.56 15.48 -2.44
CA THR A 123 5.20 16.07 -1.14
C THR A 123 5.33 15.03 -0.02
N SER A 124 5.42 15.48 1.23
CA SER A 124 5.65 14.64 2.42
C SER A 124 4.51 13.65 2.77
N GLU A 125 3.38 13.74 2.07
CA GLU A 125 2.26 12.79 2.17
C GLU A 125 2.53 11.46 1.47
N TYR A 126 3.51 11.41 0.56
CA TYR A 126 3.84 10.22 -0.21
C TYR A 126 4.95 9.43 0.46
N TRP A 127 4.75 8.13 0.54
CA TRP A 127 5.62 7.19 1.22
C TRP A 127 5.93 6.01 0.31
N VAL A 128 7.08 5.40 0.56
CA VAL A 128 7.59 4.27 -0.21
C VAL A 128 8.15 3.20 0.72
N TYR A 129 7.86 1.94 0.44
CA TYR A 129 8.30 0.78 1.23
C TYR A 129 8.53 -0.39 0.27
N ASP A 130 7.43 -0.82 -0.31
CA ASP A 130 7.29 -1.64 -1.51
C ASP A 130 7.02 -0.69 -2.68
N GLY A 131 7.27 -1.12 -3.93
CA GLY A 131 6.75 -0.34 -5.03
C GLY A 131 6.98 -0.90 -6.43
N TYR A 132 6.10 -0.44 -7.30
CA TYR A 132 6.20 -0.55 -8.76
C TYR A 132 6.55 0.82 -9.33
N ILE A 133 7.51 0.88 -10.25
CA ILE A 133 7.88 2.13 -10.95
C ILE A 133 8.02 1.84 -12.44
N ASN A 134 7.04 2.25 -13.22
CA ASN A 134 7.07 2.16 -14.67
C ASN A 134 7.56 3.47 -15.27
N VAL A 135 8.61 3.39 -16.07
CA VAL A 135 9.12 4.51 -16.87
C VAL A 135 8.60 4.36 -18.29
N LYS A 136 7.90 5.37 -18.79
CA LYS A 136 7.24 5.41 -20.09
C LYS A 136 7.92 6.39 -21.01
N ASP A 137 7.94 6.04 -22.30
CA ASP A 137 8.22 6.95 -23.41
C ASP A 137 9.58 7.67 -23.36
N ILE A 138 10.52 7.16 -22.55
CA ILE A 138 11.91 7.63 -22.50
C ILE A 138 12.89 6.47 -22.35
N GLU A 139 14.08 6.63 -22.92
CA GLU A 139 15.21 5.75 -22.62
C GLU A 139 15.87 6.13 -21.30
N TRP A 140 16.19 5.11 -20.51
CA TRP A 140 16.81 5.27 -19.21
C TRP A 140 17.72 4.09 -18.89
N ASP A 141 18.68 4.34 -18.01
CA ASP A 141 19.67 3.36 -17.55
C ASP A 141 19.69 3.21 -16.03
N LEU A 142 19.45 4.31 -15.29
CA LEU A 142 19.38 4.31 -13.84
C LEU A 142 18.15 5.06 -13.33
N LEU A 143 17.53 4.49 -12.30
CA LEU A 143 16.56 5.13 -11.43
C LEU A 143 17.20 5.45 -10.10
N VAL A 144 17.03 6.69 -9.63
CA VAL A 144 17.43 7.10 -8.29
C VAL A 144 16.17 7.49 -7.52
N ILE A 145 15.92 6.76 -6.45
CA ILE A 145 14.80 7.00 -5.55
C ILE A 145 15.38 7.59 -4.26
N GLU A 146 14.88 8.74 -3.86
CA GLU A 146 15.38 9.48 -2.72
C GLU A 146 14.28 9.67 -1.67
N SER A 147 14.63 9.36 -0.43
CA SER A 147 13.82 9.56 0.77
C SER A 147 14.62 10.38 1.78
N ASN A 148 14.00 10.76 2.90
CA ASN A 148 14.69 11.51 3.95
C ASN A 148 15.91 10.80 4.55
N LEU A 149 15.89 9.46 4.60
CA LEU A 149 16.95 8.68 5.25
C LEU A 149 17.85 7.94 4.28
N TYR A 150 17.34 7.63 3.09
CA TYR A 150 17.99 6.70 2.18
C TYR A 150 17.89 7.15 0.73
N ARG A 151 18.95 6.88 -0.02
CA ARG A 151 19.00 7.01 -1.48
C ARG A 151 19.24 5.62 -2.07
N LYS A 152 18.36 5.18 -2.96
CA LYS A 152 18.48 3.90 -3.65
C LYS A 152 18.69 4.13 -5.13
N VAL A 153 19.75 3.52 -5.67
CA VAL A 153 20.04 3.51 -7.10
C VAL A 153 19.64 2.14 -7.62
N ILE A 154 18.91 2.11 -8.73
CA ILE A 154 18.44 0.88 -9.38
C ILE A 154 18.81 1.00 -10.85
N SER A 155 19.68 0.12 -11.32
CA SER A 155 19.94 0.02 -12.75
C SER A 155 18.74 -0.61 -13.47
N ARG A 156 18.59 -0.30 -14.75
CA ARG A 156 17.54 -0.87 -15.59
C ARG A 156 17.55 -2.39 -15.57
N ARG A 157 18.74 -2.99 -15.63
CA ARG A 157 18.92 -4.44 -15.51
C ARG A 157 18.41 -4.99 -14.17
N GLU A 158 18.80 -4.38 -13.05
CA GLU A 158 18.29 -4.78 -11.71
C GLU A 158 16.79 -4.51 -11.53
N TYR A 159 16.21 -3.63 -12.33
CA TYR A 159 14.77 -3.42 -12.34
C TYR A 159 14.09 -4.56 -13.11
N GLU A 160 14.55 -4.84 -14.33
CA GLU A 160 13.99 -5.86 -15.22
C GLU A 160 14.16 -7.29 -14.68
N GLU A 161 15.31 -7.63 -14.09
CA GLU A 161 15.56 -8.96 -13.52
C GLU A 161 14.70 -9.27 -12.28
N PHE A 162 14.29 -8.24 -11.53
CA PHE A 162 13.61 -8.39 -10.25
C PHE A 162 12.14 -7.97 -10.26
N THR A 163 11.63 -7.49 -11.40
CA THR A 163 10.22 -7.10 -11.54
C THR A 163 9.50 -8.15 -12.36
N PRO A 164 8.67 -9.03 -11.74
CA PRO A 164 7.80 -9.90 -12.53
C PRO A 164 6.88 -9.02 -13.38
N PRO A 165 6.61 -9.39 -14.65
CA PRO A 165 5.73 -8.62 -15.50
C PRO A 165 4.35 -8.54 -14.86
N ILE A 166 3.93 -7.34 -14.45
CA ILE A 166 2.61 -7.11 -13.88
C ILE A 166 1.60 -7.32 -15.00
N LYS A 167 0.87 -8.43 -14.93
CA LYS A 167 -0.40 -8.54 -15.64
C LYS A 167 -1.45 -7.89 -14.77
N LEU A 168 -1.70 -6.59 -14.99
CA LEU A 168 -2.89 -5.94 -14.44
C LEU A 168 -4.10 -6.74 -14.91
N VAL A 169 -4.61 -7.63 -14.05
CA VAL A 169 -5.83 -8.37 -14.35
C VAL A 169 -6.94 -7.35 -14.28
N GLU A 170 -7.34 -6.82 -15.43
CA GLU A 170 -8.59 -6.08 -15.55
C GLU A 170 -9.67 -6.93 -14.89
N LYS A 171 -10.23 -6.45 -13.77
CA LYS A 171 -11.35 -7.12 -13.11
C LYS A 171 -12.45 -7.25 -14.15
N LYS A 172 -12.58 -8.44 -14.75
CA LYS A 172 -13.72 -8.78 -15.61
C LYS A 172 -14.96 -8.46 -14.80
N LYS A 173 -15.70 -7.42 -15.22
CA LYS A 173 -17.03 -7.10 -14.67
C LYS A 173 -17.82 -8.40 -14.67
N ARG A 174 -18.04 -8.95 -13.47
CA ARG A 174 -18.80 -10.18 -13.27
C ARG A 174 -20.21 -9.88 -13.75
N ARG A 175 -20.52 -10.18 -15.02
CA ARG A 175 -21.88 -10.10 -15.56
C ARG A 175 -22.75 -10.90 -14.60
N ARG A 176 -23.57 -10.20 -13.81
CA ARG A 176 -24.60 -10.82 -12.97
C ARG A 176 -25.46 -11.64 -13.92
N ARG A 177 -25.27 -12.96 -13.96
CA ARG A 177 -26.23 -13.88 -14.57
C ARG A 177 -27.53 -13.68 -13.79
N ILE A 178 -28.46 -12.97 -14.38
CA ILE A 178 -29.85 -12.91 -13.93
C ILE A 178 -30.33 -14.36 -13.91
N LYS A 179 -30.46 -14.93 -12.72
CA LYS A 179 -31.10 -16.24 -12.54
C LYS A 179 -32.55 -16.07 -13.02
N LYS A 180 -32.90 -16.69 -14.15
CA LYS A 180 -34.30 -16.86 -14.54
C LYS A 180 -35.01 -17.56 -13.37
N SER A 181 -35.90 -16.85 -12.69
CA SER A 181 -36.70 -17.40 -11.60
C SER A 181 -37.54 -18.55 -12.13
N SER A 182 -37.45 -19.69 -11.46
CA SER A 182 -38.30 -20.85 -11.69
C SER A 182 -39.78 -20.47 -11.53
N GLY A 183 -40.55 -20.66 -12.60
CA GLY A 183 -42.00 -20.59 -12.54
C GLY A 183 -42.55 -21.74 -11.70
N ARG A 184 -42.76 -21.50 -10.41
CA ARG A 184 -43.65 -22.29 -9.55
C ARG A 184 -44.71 -21.35 -8.97
N LYS A 185 -45.89 -21.28 -9.62
CA LYS A 185 -47.13 -20.90 -8.93
C LYS A 185 -47.95 -22.16 -8.67
N ASN A 186 -48.01 -22.52 -7.40
CA ASN A 186 -48.82 -23.60 -6.86
C ASN A 186 -50.32 -23.22 -6.86
N LYS A 187 -51.16 -24.20 -7.25
CA LYS A 187 -52.48 -24.60 -6.71
C LYS A 187 -53.36 -23.55 -6.00
N LYS A 188 -54.65 -23.49 -6.38
CA LYS A 188 -55.79 -23.96 -5.54
C LYS A 188 -57.15 -24.00 -6.27
N LYS A 189 -57.91 -25.05 -5.95
CA LYS A 189 -59.30 -25.38 -6.33
C LYS A 189 -60.35 -24.42 -5.74
N ARG A 190 -61.50 -24.26 -6.44
CA ARG A 190 -62.92 -24.28 -5.95
C ARG A 190 -63.87 -24.13 -7.15
N ARG A 191 -64.68 -25.13 -7.56
CA ARG A 191 -66.12 -25.39 -7.23
C ARG A 191 -66.92 -24.08 -7.02
N ARG A 192 -68.07 -23.76 -7.63
CA ARG A 192 -69.26 -24.52 -8.09
C ARG A 192 -70.18 -23.58 -8.92
N SER A 193 -71.10 -24.16 -9.73
CA SER A 193 -72.36 -23.61 -10.33
C SER A 193 -72.25 -22.38 -11.25
N GLY A 194 -72.83 -22.29 -12.45
CA GLY A 194 -73.84 -23.08 -13.17
C GLY A 194 -74.73 -22.11 -13.95
N ARG A 195 -75.01 -22.33 -15.26
CA ARG A 195 -76.29 -22.00 -15.93
C ARG A 195 -76.29 -22.39 -17.42
N ARG A 196 -77.36 -23.10 -17.80
CA ARG A 196 -78.14 -23.11 -19.06
C ARG A 196 -77.49 -22.58 -20.33
N THR A 197 -77.45 -23.40 -21.38
CA THR A 197 -78.53 -23.55 -22.37
C THR A 197 -78.39 -24.88 -23.09
#